data_AF-A0A7X9H395-F1
#
_entry.id   AF-A0A7X9H395-F1
#
_cell.length_a   1.000
_cell.length_b   1.000
_cell.length_c   1.000
_cell.angle_alpha   90.00
_cell.angle_beta   90.00
_cell.angle_gamma   90.00
#
_symmetry.space_group_name_H-M   'P 1'
#
loop_
_entity.id
_entity.type
_entity.pdbx_description
1 polymer ?
#
loop_
_entity_poly.entity_id
_entity_poly.type
_entity_poly.pdbx_seq_one_letter_code
_entity_poly.pdbx_strand_id
1 'polypeptide(L)' 'DYKFDKKISNIKFLEKDKDKVVVFYNVDTTAHPKSGGDDEKKSFNEVVTLVKKDNTYKYSKMAQAAI' A
#
# COMPACT_ATOMS: atom_id res chain seq x y z
N ASP A 1 -22.49 -1.75 2.97
CA ASP A 1 -22.03 -1.62 4.36
C ASP A 1 -21.03 -2.75 4.61
N TYR A 2 -19.73 -2.46 4.50
CA TYR A 2 -18.64 -3.47 4.43
C TYR A 2 -17.64 -3.21 5.55
N LYS A 3 -17.00 -4.27 6.06
CA LYS A 3 -15.76 -4.17 6.84
C LYS A 3 -14.59 -4.47 5.90
N PHE A 4 -13.55 -3.65 5.94
CA PHE A 4 -12.36 -3.84 5.10
C PHE A 4 -11.13 -4.11 5.96
N ASP A 5 -10.46 -5.22 5.68
CA ASP A 5 -9.15 -5.54 6.25
C ASP A 5 -8.07 -5.27 5.18
N LYS A 6 -6.98 -4.61 5.58
CA LYS A 6 -5.80 -4.34 4.74
C LYS A 6 -4.55 -4.88 5.43
N LYS A 7 -3.77 -5.70 4.72
CA LYS A 7 -2.47 -6.19 5.17
C LYS A 7 -1.39 -5.76 4.19
N ILE A 8 -0.32 -5.19 4.74
CA ILE A 8 0.89 -4.84 3.97
C ILE A 8 1.97 -5.86 4.29
N SER A 9 2.67 -6.34 3.26
CA SER A 9 3.78 -7.28 3.41
C SER A 9 4.88 -7.04 2.39
N ASN A 10 6.01 -7.77 2.52
CA ASN A 10 7.12 -7.75 1.56
C ASN A 10 7.63 -6.33 1.22
N ILE A 11 7.82 -5.51 2.25
CA ILE A 11 8.28 -4.13 2.11
C ILE A 11 9.73 -4.13 1.65
N LYS A 12 9.99 -3.45 0.52
CA LYS A 12 11.33 -3.28 -0.05
C LYS A 12 11.59 -1.81 -0.34
N PHE A 13 12.74 -1.31 0.08
CA PHE A 13 13.23 0.02 -0.27
C PHE A 13 13.94 -0.08 -1.62
N LEU A 14 13.38 0.54 -2.66
CA LEU A 14 13.94 0.54 -4.01
C LEU A 14 14.96 1.66 -4.21
N GLU A 15 14.72 2.82 -3.60
CA GLU A 15 15.58 4.00 -3.68
C GLU A 15 15.53 4.72 -2.33
N LYS A 16 16.67 5.19 -1.84
CA LYS A 16 16.74 5.93 -0.57
C LYS A 16 17.78 7.05 -0.68
N ASP A 17 17.27 8.26 -0.78
CA ASP A 17 18.03 9.50 -0.71
C ASP A 17 17.74 10.23 0.60
N LYS A 18 18.45 11.35 0.83
CA LYS A 18 18.27 12.20 2.02
C LYS A 18 16.82 12.64 2.23
N ASP A 19 16.14 13.00 1.15
CA ASP A 19 14.80 13.61 1.18
C ASP A 19 13.74 12.78 0.43
N LYS A 20 14.10 11.65 -0.19
CA LYS A 20 13.19 10.83 -1.00
C LYS A 20 13.42 9.35 -0.70
N VAL A 21 12.33 8.60 -0.57
CA VAL A 21 12.36 7.14 -0.42
C VAL A 21 11.33 6.53 -1.36
N VAL A 22 11.73 5.56 -2.17
CA VAL A 22 10.82 4.76 -2.98
C VAL A 22 10.66 3.40 -2.33
N VAL A 23 9.43 3.03 -2.01
CA VAL A 23 9.09 1.79 -1.31
C VAL A 23 8.15 0.97 -2.17
N PHE A 24 8.49 -0.29 -2.36
CA PHE A 24 7.60 -1.32 -2.90
C PHE A 24 7.01 -2.13 -1.75
N TYR A 25 5.73 -2.50 -1.83
CA TYR A 25 5.13 -3.47 -0.92
C TYR A 25 3.94 -4.18 -1.56
N ASN A 26 3.62 -5.36 -1.02
CA ASN A 26 2.41 -6.10 -1.34
C ASN A 26 1.26 -5.60 -0.46
N VAL A 27 0.07 -5.52 -1.05
CA VAL A 27 -1.18 -5.20 -0.38
C VAL A 27 -2.16 -6.34 -0.59
N ASP A 28 -2.65 -6.89 0.51
CA ASP A 28 -3.80 -7.79 0.51
C ASP A 28 -4.98 -7.03 1.13
N THR A 29 -6.11 -7.03 0.45
CA THR A 29 -7.37 -6.45 0.91
C THR A 29 -8.42 -7.52 0.99
N THR A 30 -9.25 -7.48 2.03
CA THR A 30 -10.44 -8.33 2.16
C THR A 30 -11.63 -7.45 2.48
N ALA A 31 -12.69 -7.55 1.69
CA ALA A 31 -13.97 -6.91 1.93
C ALA A 31 -14.94 -7.95 2.49
N HIS A 32 -15.45 -7.70 3.69
CA HIS A 32 -16.41 -8.55 4.39
C HIS A 32 -17.81 -7.94 4.26
N PRO A 33 -18.71 -8.51 3.45
CA PRO A 33 -20.09 -8.04 3.32
C PRO A 33 -20.84 -8.28 4.64
N LYS A 34 -21.49 -7.25 5.20
CA LYS A 34 -22.27 -7.41 6.44
C LYS A 34 -23.50 -8.31 6.29
N SER A 35 -23.99 -8.53 5.05
CA SER A 35 -25.20 -9.30 4.76
C SER A 35 -24.97 -10.81 4.56
N GLY A 36 -23.82 -11.35 5.00
CA GLY A 36 -23.56 -12.80 4.97
C GLY A 36 -23.16 -13.35 3.60
N GLY A 37 -22.61 -12.51 2.71
CA GLY A 37 -22.01 -12.96 1.45
C GLY A 37 -20.53 -13.35 1.63
N ASP A 38 -19.96 -13.93 0.58
CA ASP A 38 -18.53 -14.31 0.57
C ASP A 38 -17.61 -13.09 0.64
N ASP A 39 -16.45 -13.30 1.27
CA ASP A 39 -15.38 -12.31 1.34
C ASP A 39 -14.79 -12.05 -0.06
N GLU A 40 -14.69 -10.78 -0.44
CA GLU A 40 -13.96 -10.40 -1.66
C GLU A 40 -12.50 -10.10 -1.31
N LYS A 41 -11.57 -10.89 -1.85
CA LYS A 41 -10.13 -10.74 -1.62
C LYS A 41 -9.45 -10.19 -2.87
N LYS A 42 -8.60 -9.19 -2.70
CA LYS A 42 -7.74 -8.66 -3.76
C LYS A 42 -6.33 -8.47 -3.24
N SER A 43 -5.37 -8.92 -4.04
CA SER A 43 -3.94 -8.75 -3.80
C SER A 43 -3.33 -7.96 -4.95
N PHE A 44 -2.53 -6.95 -4.62
CA PHE A 44 -1.82 -6.15 -5.61
C PHE A 44 -0.54 -5.58 -5.01
N ASN A 45 0.34 -5.13 -5.89
CA ASN A 45 1.60 -4.52 -5.49
C ASN A 45 1.48 -2.99 -5.60
N GLU A 46 2.06 -2.27 -4.66
CA GLU A 46 2.16 -0.81 -4.71
C GLU A 46 3.63 -0.38 -4.68
N VAL A 47 3.93 0.65 -5.45
CA VAL A 47 5.17 1.44 -5.32
C VAL A 47 4.77 2.85 -4.91
N VAL A 48 5.31 3.30 -3.78
CA VAL A 48 5.10 4.65 -3.27
C VAL A 48 6.41 5.41 -3.23
N THR A 49 6.36 6.68 -3.63
CA THR A 49 7.43 7.64 -3.40
C THR A 49 7.05 8.51 -2.21
N LEU A 50 7.89 8.47 -1.18
CA LEU A 50 7.79 9.28 0.02
C LEU A 50 8.82 10.41 -0.06
N VAL A 51 8.40 11.64 0.20
CA VAL A 51 9.29 12.80 0.28
C VAL A 51 9.32 13.33 1.70
N LYS A 52 10.51 13.61 2.22
CA LYS A 52 10.70 14.18 3.54
C LYS A 52 10.33 15.67 3.51
N LYS A 53 9.35 16.05 4.31
CA LYS A 53 8.92 17.43 4.53
C LYS A 53 8.68 17.65 6.01
N ASP A 54 9.30 18.68 6.58
CA ASP A 54 9.16 19.05 8.00
C ASP A 54 9.47 17.87 8.94
N ASN A 55 10.55 17.14 8.65
CA ASN A 55 10.98 15.93 9.37
C ASN A 55 10.00 14.74 9.36
N THR A 56 8.97 14.78 8.51
CA THR A 56 8.02 13.67 8.28
C THR A 56 8.05 13.22 6.84
N TYR A 57 7.67 11.97 6.55
CA TYR A 57 7.53 11.47 5.18
C TYR A 57 6.08 11.65 4.71
N LYS A 58 5.90 12.27 3.55
CA LYS A 58 4.59 12.43 2.90
C LYS A 58 4.56 11.65 1.59
N TYR A 59 3.40 11.05 1.28
CA TYR A 59 3.17 10.43 -0.02
C TYR A 59 3.25 11.50 -1.12
N SER A 60 4.17 11.32 -2.06
CA SER A 60 4.32 12.18 -3.23
C SER A 60 3.76 11.54 -4.48
N LYS A 61 3.87 10.20 -4.61
CA LYS A 61 3.34 9.44 -5.75
C LYS A 61 3.01 8.02 -5.30
N MET A 62 1.94 7.46 -5.84
CA MET A 62 1.54 6.07 -5.66
C MET A 62 1.22 5.49 -7.04
N ALA A 63 1.72 4.30 -7.32
CA ALA A 63 1.40 3.54 -8.51
C ALA A 63 1.16 2.08 -8.13
N GLN A 64 0.13 1.47 -8.72
CA GLN A 64 -0.03 0.03 -8.68
C GLN A 64 1.04 -0.59 -9.59
N ALA A 65 1.87 -1.48 -9.04
CA ALA A 65 2.88 -2.16 -9.81
C ALA A 65 2.25 -3.38 -10.50
N ALA A 66 2.17 -3.33 -11.84
CA ALA A 66 2.01 -4.54 -12.63
C ALA A 66 3.31 -5.35 -12.54
N ILE A 67 3.18 -6.67 -12.43
CA ILE A 67 4.31 -7.60 -12.51
C ILE A 67 4.58 -7.91 -13.97
#